data_AF-A0A2D8WSH7-F1
#
_entry.id   AF-A0A2D8WSH7-F1
#
_cell.length_a   1.000
_cell.length_b   1.000
_cell.length_c   1.000
_cell.angle_alpha   90.00
_cell.angle_beta   90.00
_cell.angle_gamma   90.00
#
_symmetry.space_group_name_H-M   'P 1'
#
loop_
_entity.id
_entity.type
_entity.pdbx_description
1 polymer ?
#
loop_
_entity_poly.entity_id
_entity_poly.type
_entity_poly.pdbx_seq_one_letter_code
_entity_poly.pdbx_strand_id
1 'polypeptide(L)' 'MKFFKQFLTKISVIFLTLLFSASTYSNSQLEVGDWDIDDDGRADALTDGLFFLRYTFGLRGDALISGLISSGSEYTTAS' A
#
# COMPACT_ATOMS: atom_id res chain seq x y z
N MET A 1 -36.21 -8.49 -36.27
CA MET A 1 -35.05 -9.28 -35.79
C MET A 1 -33.71 -8.54 -35.84
N LYS A 2 -33.38 -7.78 -36.90
CA LYS A 2 -32.11 -7.03 -36.99
C LYS A 2 -31.95 -5.95 -35.91
N PHE A 3 -33.02 -5.23 -35.60
CA PHE A 3 -33.06 -4.20 -34.55
C PHE A 3 -32.73 -4.76 -33.15
N PHE A 4 -33.35 -5.89 -32.78
CA PHE A 4 -33.11 -6.55 -31.49
C PHE A 4 -31.67 -7.05 -31.33
N LYS A 5 -31.07 -7.60 -32.40
CA LYS A 5 -29.67 -8.03 -32.39
C LYS A 5 -28.72 -6.84 -32.18
N GLN A 6 -28.96 -5.72 -32.86
CA GLN A 6 -28.15 -4.50 -32.69
C GLN A 6 -28.26 -3.91 -31.28
N PHE A 7 -29.45 -3.97 -30.68
CA PHE A 7 -29.67 -3.54 -29.30
C PHE A 7 -28.88 -4.38 -28.30
N LEU A 8 -28.94 -5.71 -28.41
CA LEU A 8 -28.18 -6.62 -27.56
C LEU A 8 -26.66 -6.41 -27.67
N THR A 9 -26.15 -6.24 -28.90
CA THR A 9 -24.72 -6.02 -29.13
C THR A 9 -24.24 -4.72 -28.49
N LYS A 10 -25.01 -3.62 -28.61
CA LYS A 10 -24.63 -2.34 -28.02
C LYS A 10 -24.59 -2.37 -26.49
N ILE A 11 -25.56 -3.02 -25.84
CA ILE A 11 -25.57 -3.19 -24.39
C ILE A 11 -24.38 -4.03 -23.93
N SER A 12 -24.09 -5.13 -24.63
CA SER A 12 -22.94 -5.98 -24.33
C SER A 12 -21.61 -5.23 -24.44
N VAL A 13 -21.45 -4.38 -25.47
CA VAL A 13 -20.26 -3.53 -25.62
C VAL A 13 -20.14 -2.52 -24.47
N ILE A 14 -21.23 -1.83 -24.11
CA ILE A 14 -21.23 -0.87 -22.99
C ILE A 14 -20.87 -1.56 -21.67
N PHE A 15 -21.45 -2.72 -21.42
CA PHE A 15 -21.17 -3.51 -20.23
C PHE A 15 -19.71 -4.00 -20.18
N LEU A 16 -19.19 -4.48 -21.32
CA LEU A 16 -17.80 -4.91 -21.44
C LEU A 16 -16.81 -3.75 -21.19
N THR A 17 -17.11 -2.57 -21.73
CA THR A 17 -16.30 -1.37 -21.48
C THR A 17 -16.34 -0.91 -20.03
N LEU A 18 -17.49 -1.08 -19.35
CA LEU A 18 -17.65 -0.75 -17.94
C LEU A 18 -16.85 -1.71 -17.05
N LEU A 19 -16.91 -3.01 -17.34
CA LEU A 19 -16.17 -4.05 -16.64
C LEU A 19 -14.65 -3.87 -16.79
N PHE A 20 -14.19 -3.52 -17.99
CA PHE A 20 -12.77 -3.27 -18.25
C PHE A 20 -12.24 -2.02 -17.53
N SER A 21 -13.04 -0.96 -17.44
CA SER A 21 -12.69 0.24 -16.68
C SER A 21 -12.61 -0.05 -15.18
N ALA A 22 -13.51 -0.88 -14.65
CA ALA A 22 -13.50 -1.28 -13.23
C ALA A 22 -12.27 -2.12 -12.85
N SER A 23 -11.66 -2.83 -13.79
CA SER A 23 -10.51 -3.71 -13.53
C SER A 23 -9.15 -3.01 -13.66
N THR A 24 -9.13 -1.73 -14.03
CA THR A 24 -7.89 -0.93 -14.14
C THR A 24 -7.67 0.03 -12.97
N TYR A 25 -8.55 0.04 -11.95
CA TYR A 25 -8.28 0.69 -10.66
C TYR A 25 -7.33 -0.15 -9.79
N SER A 26 -6.25 -0.64 -10.37
CA SER A 26 -5.13 -1.15 -9.58
C SER A 26 -4.28 0.06 -9.24
N ASN A 27 -4.46 0.61 -8.03
CA ASN A 27 -3.49 1.53 -7.45
C ASN A 27 -2.18 0.77 -7.28
N SER A 28 -1.30 0.82 -8.26
CA SER A 28 0.10 0.47 -8.07
C SER A 28 0.76 1.63 -7.34
N GLN A 29 0.36 1.84 -6.09
CA GLN A 29 1.27 2.42 -5.12
C GLN A 29 2.41 1.41 -5.08
N LEU A 30 3.60 1.80 -5.55
CA LEU A 30 4.82 1.03 -5.31
C LEU A 30 4.73 0.58 -3.85
N GLU A 31 4.84 -0.72 -3.61
CA GLU A 31 4.69 -1.32 -2.30
C GLU A 31 5.83 -0.78 -1.43
N VAL A 32 5.60 0.41 -0.86
CA VAL A 32 6.47 1.09 0.11
C VAL A 32 6.66 0.18 1.33
N GLY A 33 5.72 -0.75 1.55
CA GLY A 33 5.65 -1.67 2.68
C GLY A 33 6.77 -2.70 2.82
N ASP A 34 7.67 -2.88 1.84
CA ASP A 34 8.83 -3.76 2.08
C ASP A 34 9.89 -3.10 2.99
N TRP A 35 9.98 -1.77 2.98
CA TRP A 35 10.99 -1.00 3.73
C TRP A 35 10.42 0.04 4.68
N ASP A 36 9.12 0.32 4.65
CA ASP A 36 8.39 1.08 5.66
C ASP A 36 8.14 0.19 6.88
N ILE A 37 9.15 0.15 7.75
CA ILE A 37 9.21 -0.66 8.96
C ILE A 37 8.37 -0.02 10.06
N ASP A 38 8.25 1.31 10.07
CA ASP A 38 7.50 2.05 11.08
C ASP A 38 6.01 2.29 10.74
N ASP A 39 5.58 1.86 9.55
CA ASP A 39 4.24 1.88 8.96
C ASP A 39 3.62 3.29 8.91
N ASP A 40 4.44 4.31 8.66
CA ASP A 40 3.98 5.71 8.53
C ASP A 40 3.52 6.10 7.12
N GLY A 41 3.56 5.14 6.19
CA GLY A 41 3.24 5.28 4.78
C GLY A 41 4.44 5.76 3.93
N ARG A 42 5.64 5.83 4.50
CA ARG A 42 6.88 6.22 3.82
C ARG A 42 8.01 5.28 4.20
N ALA A 43 8.72 4.78 3.19
CA ALA A 43 10.01 4.13 3.38
C ALA A 43 11.10 5.22 3.40
N ASP A 44 11.59 5.57 4.59
CA ASP A 44 12.64 6.56 4.80
C ASP A 44 13.85 6.02 5.59
N ALA A 45 15.03 6.56 5.28
CA ALA A 45 16.26 6.05 5.87
C ALA A 45 16.44 6.45 7.35
N LEU A 46 15.78 7.52 7.80
CA LEU A 46 15.96 8.07 9.15
C LEU A 46 15.15 7.29 10.18
N THR A 47 13.91 6.93 9.87
CA THR A 47 13.04 6.13 10.74
C THR A 47 13.28 4.65 10.47
N ASP A 48 13.01 4.15 9.26
CA ASP A 48 13.10 2.72 8.96
C ASP A 48 14.53 2.20 8.95
N GLY A 49 15.42 2.92 8.26
CA GLY A 49 16.83 2.54 8.16
C GLY A 49 17.51 2.48 9.52
N LEU A 50 17.22 3.43 10.41
CA LEU A 50 17.75 3.43 11.76
C LEU A 50 17.09 2.35 12.64
N PHE A 51 15.80 2.07 12.46
CA PHE A 51 15.10 1.00 13.15
C PHE A 51 15.77 -0.34 12.85
N PHE A 52 16.01 -0.61 11.56
CA PHE A 52 16.70 -1.79 11.08
C PHE A 52 18.09 -1.93 11.71
N LEU A 53 18.91 -0.88 11.67
CA LEU A 53 20.26 -0.91 12.24
C LEU A 53 20.26 -1.23 13.75
N ARG A 54 19.40 -0.56 14.53
CA ARG A 54 19.26 -0.82 15.97
C ARG A 54 18.89 -2.27 16.26
N TYR A 55 17.96 -2.83 15.48
CA TYR A 55 17.59 -4.23 15.59
C TYR A 55 18.76 -5.17 15.29
N THR A 56 19.55 -4.90 14.24
CA THR A 56 20.73 -5.70 13.86
C THR A 56 21.83 -5.68 14.92
N PHE A 57 21.94 -4.59 15.68
CA PHE A 57 22.85 -4.49 16.82
C PHE A 57 22.29 -5.07 18.13
N GLY A 58 21.11 -5.71 18.09
CA GLY A 58 20.55 -6.42 19.24
C GLY A 58 19.74 -5.54 20.20
N LEU A 59 19.44 -4.28 19.85
CA LEU A 59 18.55 -3.45 20.66
C LEU A 59 17.11 -3.96 20.56
N ARG A 60 16.41 -3.94 21.68
CA ARG A 60 15.03 -4.43 21.87
C ARG A 60 14.31 -3.51 22.87
N GLY A 61 13.00 -3.64 22.98
CA GLY A 61 12.22 -2.83 23.92
C GLY A 61 12.31 -1.34 23.61
N ASP A 62 12.29 -0.51 24.65
CA ASP A 62 12.37 0.96 24.52
C ASP A 62 13.64 1.42 23.79
N ALA A 63 14.76 0.71 23.94
CA ALA A 63 16.02 1.06 23.27
C ALA A 63 15.93 0.92 21.74
N LEU A 64 15.02 0.09 21.23
CA LEU A 64 14.77 -0.06 19.80
C LEU A 64 14.03 1.18 19.25
N ILE A 65 12.94 1.59 19.92
CA ILE A 65 11.98 2.56 19.39
C ILE A 65 12.19 4.00 19.88
N SER A 66 12.96 4.21 20.95
CA SER A 66 13.10 5.53 21.57
C SER A 66 13.67 6.56 20.59
N GLY A 67 12.91 7.64 20.37
CA GLY A 67 13.25 8.73 19.46
C GLY A 67 13.18 8.40 17.97
N LEU A 68 12.62 7.24 17.58
CA LEU A 68 12.48 6.81 16.18
C LEU A 68 11.06 6.90 15.61
N ILE A 69 10.09 7.21 16.45
CA ILE A 69 8.68 7.16 16.08
C ILE A 69 8.36 8.46 15.33
N SER A 70 8.22 8.38 14.01
CA SER A 70 7.59 9.44 13.22
C SER A 70 6.23 9.79 13.84
N SER A 71 5.78 11.03 13.69
CA SER A 71 4.44 11.41 14.15
C SER A 71 3.31 10.58 13.51
N GLY A 72 3.60 9.89 12.40
CA GLY A 72 2.67 8.99 11.71
C GLY A 72 2.89 7.50 11.97
N SER A 73 3.93 7.10 12.72
CA SER A 73 4.25 5.68 12.90
C SER A 73 3.17 4.97 13.73
N GLU A 74 2.77 3.78 13.29
CA GLU A 74 1.80 2.95 14.00
C GLU A 74 2.43 2.21 15.20
N TYR A 75 3.76 2.06 15.22
CA TYR A 75 4.49 1.38 16.31
C TYR A 75 4.91 2.35 17.41
N THR A 76 4.00 2.60 18.34
CA THR A 76 4.25 3.54 19.45
C THR A 76 4.80 2.89 20.72
N THR A 77 4.80 1.56 20.81
CA THR A 77 5.17 0.81 22.03
C THR A 77 6.01 -0.41 21.66
N ALA A 78 7.00 -0.74 22.48
CA ALA A 78 7.77 -1.96 22.34
C ALA A 78 7.15 -3.05 23.24
N SER A 79 6.51 -4.05 22.63
CA SER A 79 5.94 -5.22 23.29
C SER A 79 6.84 -6.44 23.18
#